data_AF-A0A370U4L1-F1
#
_entry.id   AF-A0A370U4L1-F1
#
_cell.length_a   1.000
_cell.length_b   1.000
_cell.length_c   1.000
_cell.angle_alpha   90.00
_cell.angle_beta   90.00
_cell.angle_gamma   90.00
#
_symmetry.space_group_name_H-M   'P 1'
#
loop_
_entity.id
_entity.type
_entity.pdbx_description
1 polymer ?
#
loop_
_entity_poly.entity_id
_entity_poly.type
_entity_poly.pdbx_seq_one_letter_code
_entity_poly.pdbx_strand_id
1 'polypeptide(L)' 'MSRYRPPGAPKAAYITKAGADKLLAELKYLWKEKRPAVTQTVSDAAKLGDRSENAETFKEPQLMY' A
#
# COMPACT_ATOMS: atom_id res chain seq x y z
N MET A 1 38.58 -14.96 13.42
CA MET A 1 37.99 -15.36 12.13
C MET A 1 36.53 -15.75 12.35
N SER A 2 35.59 -14.99 11.78
CA SER A 2 34.15 -15.31 11.87
C SER A 2 33.86 -16.58 11.06
N ARG A 3 33.18 -17.56 11.66
CA ARG A 3 32.75 -18.77 10.95
C ARG A 3 31.54 -18.40 10.11
N TYR A 4 31.64 -18.60 8.80
CA TYR A 4 30.53 -18.40 7.88
C TYR A 4 29.31 -19.24 8.31
N ARG A 5 28.14 -18.61 8.38
CA ARG A 5 26.85 -19.27 8.58
C ARG A 5 26.00 -19.06 7.32
N PRO A 6 25.67 -20.13 6.57
CA PRO A 6 24.81 -19.99 5.41
C PRO A 6 23.41 -19.52 5.84
N PRO A 7 22.69 -18.79 4.96
CA PRO A 7 21.31 -18.40 5.22
C PRO A 7 20.44 -19.63 5.41
N GLY A 8 19.48 -19.55 6.34
CA GLY A 8 18.54 -20.64 6.59
C GLY A 8 17.62 -20.89 5.38
N ALA A 9 17.07 -22.11 5.30
CA ALA A 9 16.10 -22.47 4.27
C ALA A 9 14.89 -21.50 4.28
N PRO A 10 14.30 -21.20 3.11
CA PRO A 10 13.14 -20.33 3.02
C PRO A 10 11.99 -20.92 3.84
N LYS A 11 11.39 -20.08 4.68
CA LYS A 11 10.23 -20.45 5.50
C LYS A 11 8.96 -20.06 4.78
N ALA A 12 7.96 -20.94 4.81
CA ALA A 12 6.63 -20.60 4.33
C ALA A 12 6.01 -19.50 5.21
N ALA A 13 5.34 -18.54 4.57
CA ALA A 13 4.63 -17.46 5.23
C ALA A 13 3.27 -17.96 5.74
N TYR A 14 3.28 -18.69 6.86
CA TYR A 14 2.04 -19.13 7.50
C TYR A 14 1.33 -17.97 8.18
N ILE A 15 0.01 -17.89 7.98
CA ILE A 15 -0.85 -16.87 8.59
C ILE A 15 -2.05 -17.54 9.24
N THR A 16 -2.60 -16.92 10.28
CA THR A 16 -3.88 -17.35 10.86
C THR A 16 -5.02 -16.96 9.93
N LYS A 17 -6.14 -17.69 9.99
CA LYS A 17 -7.34 -17.35 9.21
C LYS A 17 -7.80 -15.91 9.45
N ALA A 18 -7.85 -15.49 10.72
CA ALA A 18 -8.20 -14.13 11.10
C ALA A 18 -7.23 -13.08 10.52
N GLY A 19 -5.93 -13.39 10.43
CA GLY A 19 -4.95 -12.52 9.77
C GLY A 19 -5.19 -12.40 8.27
N ALA A 20 -5.49 -13.53 7.60
CA ALA A 20 -5.82 -13.53 6.18
C ALA A 20 -7.10 -12.72 5.88
N ASP A 21 -8.14 -12.87 6.71
CA ASP A 21 -9.40 -12.15 6.54
C ASP A 21 -9.21 -10.63 6.67
N LYS A 22 -8.38 -10.18 7.63
CA LYS A 22 -8.01 -8.77 7.79
C LYS A 22 -7.28 -8.22 6.55
N LEU A 23 -6.25 -8.92 6.08
CA LEU A 23 -5.50 -8.51 4.89
C LEU A 23 -6.37 -8.47 3.63
N LEU A 24 -7.30 -9.42 3.48
CA LEU A 24 -8.25 -9.42 2.37
C LEU A 24 -9.24 -8.25 2.45
N ALA A 25 -9.72 -7.91 3.64
CA ALA A 25 -10.58 -6.75 3.83
C ALA A 25 -9.85 -5.45 3.48
N GLU A 26 -8.62 -5.29 3.96
CA GLU A 26 -7.77 -4.14 3.63
C GLU A 26 -7.47 -4.06 2.14
N LEU A 27 -7.12 -5.19 1.50
CA LEU A 27 -6.88 -5.24 0.06
C LEU A 27 -8.13 -4.83 -0.74
N LYS A 28 -9.31 -5.29 -0.33
CA LYS A 28 -10.58 -4.89 -0.98
C LYS A 28 -10.82 -3.39 -0.84
N TYR A 29 -10.61 -2.82 0.33
CA TYR A 29 -10.73 -1.38 0.58
C TYR A 29 -9.76 -0.58 -0.29
N LEU A 30 -8.47 -0.95 -0.27
CA LEU A 30 -7.43 -0.28 -1.06
C LEU A 30 -7.75 -0.32 -2.55
N TRP A 31 -8.27 -1.44 -3.05
CA TRP A 31 -8.57 -1.59 -4.47
C TRP A 31 -9.88 -0.92 -4.88
N LYS A 32 -10.96 -1.11 -4.14
CA LYS A 32 -12.30 -0.66 -4.57
C LYS A 32 -12.59 0.80 -4.21
N GLU A 33 -11.95 1.32 -3.17
CA GLU A 33 -12.22 2.68 -2.69
C GLU A 33 -11.02 3.60 -2.95
N LYS A 34 -9.84 3.25 -2.43
CA LYS A 34 -8.67 4.15 -2.48
C LYS A 34 -8.11 4.31 -3.88
N ARG A 35 -7.89 3.22 -4.62
CA ARG A 35 -7.28 3.29 -5.96
C ARG A 35 -8.09 4.15 -6.95
N PRO A 36 -9.42 4.00 -7.07
CA PRO A 36 -10.22 4.85 -7.94
C PRO A 36 -10.14 6.33 -7.54
N ALA A 37 -10.22 6.63 -6.24
CA ALA A 37 -10.10 8.00 -5.74
C ALA A 37 -8.74 8.63 -6.12
N VAL A 38 -7.65 7.90 -5.92
CA VAL A 38 -6.30 8.34 -6.30
C VAL A 38 -6.17 8.52 -7.82
N THR A 39 -6.76 7.63 -8.61
CA THR A 39 -6.67 7.74 -10.08
C THR A 39 -7.47 8.94 -10.59
N GLN A 40 -8.62 9.23 -9.97
CA GLN A 40 -9.44 10.39 -10.29
C GLN A 40 -8.71 11.69 -9.97
N THR A 41 -8.11 11.81 -8.77
CA THR A 41 -7.36 13.01 -8.38
C THR A 41 -6.17 13.26 -9.30
N VAL A 42 -5.43 12.21 -9.68
CA VAL A 42 -4.32 12.32 -10.64
C VAL A 42 -4.82 12.73 -12.03
N SER A 43 -5.97 12.20 -12.48
CA SER A 43 -6.57 12.58 -13.76
C SER A 43 -7.04 14.02 -13.78
N ASP A 44 -7.67 14.50 -12.71
CA ASP A 44 -8.18 15.87 -12.62
C ASP A 44 -7.03 16.88 -12.46
N ALA A 45 -6.00 16.53 -11.68
CA ALA A 45 -4.77 17.31 -11.62
C ALA A 45 -4.11 17.44 -13.01
N ALA A 46 -4.11 16.39 -13.82
CA ALA A 46 -3.57 16.43 -15.18
C ALA A 46 -4.40 17.28 -16.16
N LYS A 47 -5.69 17.53 -15.87
CA LYS A 47 -6.54 18.43 -16.67
C LYS A 47 -6.35 19.91 -16.32
N LEU A 48 -5.90 20.20 -15.09
CA LEU A 48 -5.81 21.57 -14.55
C LEU A 48 -4.45 22.26 -14.81
N GLY A 49 -3.48 21.58 -15.42
CA GLY A 49 -2.16 22.16 -15.72
C GLY A 49 -1.01 21.36 -15.12
N ASP A 50 0.18 21.97 -15.09
CA ASP A 50 1.44 21.26 -14.87
C ASP A 50 1.50 20.50 -13.52
N ARG A 51 1.99 19.27 -13.59
CA ARG A 51 1.89 18.26 -12.51
C ARG A 51 2.69 18.62 -11.24
N SER A 52 3.51 19.66 -11.30
CA SER A 52 4.40 20.09 -10.22
C SER A 52 3.70 20.87 -9.11
N GLU A 53 2.57 21.55 -9.38
CA GLU A 53 1.90 22.37 -8.35
C GLU A 53 0.85 21.59 -7.52
N ASN A 54 0.37 20.45 -8.01
CA ASN A 54 -0.72 19.68 -7.40
C ASN A 54 -0.26 18.46 -6.57
N ALA A 55 1.03 18.36 -6.22
CA ALA A 55 1.58 17.25 -5.44
C ALA A 55 1.01 17.15 -4.02
N GLU A 56 0.36 18.21 -3.52
CA GLU A 56 -0.32 18.28 -2.22
C GLU A 56 -1.72 17.64 -2.23
N THR A 57 -1.87 16.44 -2.80
CA THR A 57 -3.16 15.70 -2.70
C THR A 57 -2.98 14.27 -2.21
N PHE A 58 -1.93 14.02 -1.44
CA PHE A 58 -1.71 12.76 -0.73
C PHE A 58 -1.46 13.02 0.76
N LYS A 59 -2.41 13.70 1.42
CA LYS A 59 -2.53 13.49 2.87
C LYS A 59 -3.16 12.12 3.03
N GLU A 60 -2.30 11.13 3.30
CA GLU A 60 -2.73 9.84 3.84
C GLU A 60 -3.76 10.12 4.93
N PRO A 61 -4.93 9.45 4.97
CA PRO A 61 -5.65 9.42 6.22
C PRO A 61 -4.68 8.79 7.21
N GLN A 62 -4.24 9.56 8.21
CA GLN A 62 -3.57 9.00 9.36
C GLN A 62 -4.44 7.82 9.80
N LEU A 63 -3.94 6.61 9.60
CA LEU A 63 -4.47 5.45 10.27
C LEU A 63 -4.17 5.72 11.75
N MET A 64 -5.15 6.32 12.42
CA MET A 64 -5.16 6.52 13.86
C MET A 64 -5.12 5.13 14.47
N TYR A 65 -3.93 4.71 14.88
CA TYR A 65 -3.71 3.62 15.82
C TYR A 65 -3.67 4.20 17.23
#